data_AF-A0A7S9CQ67-F1
#
_entry.id   AF-A0A7S9CQ67-F1
#
_cell.length_a   1.000
_cell.length_b   1.000
_cell.length_c   1.000
_cell.angle_alpha   90.00
_cell.angle_beta   90.00
_cell.angle_gamma   90.00
#
_symmetry.space_group_name_H-M   'P 1'
#
loop_
_entity.id
_entity.type
_entity.pdbx_description
1 polymer ?
#
loop_
_entity_poly.entity_id
_entity_poly.type
_entity_poly.pdbx_seq_one_letter_code
_entity_poly.pdbx_strand_id
1 'polypeptide(L)'
;MSNKGGRAAAIGLAAIAAVSSAPASAASLPDDRAWLVRMLVCNAEGVPIELYLPDAVIYSDQGMAAGRTVNGYYTLDLSDINKGKSLEPVRITMSADKKFVTVNQYTRGLPSTKIPVGGGMVDFDQRFARNAKCGPFQHQDPNYAN
;
A
#
# COMPACT_ATOMS: atom_id res chain seq x y z
N MET A 1 -49.50 -59.27 -16.82
CA MET A 1 -50.89 -58.78 -16.68
C MET A 1 -50.88 -57.55 -15.79
N SER A 2 -51.71 -56.57 -16.17
CA SER A 2 -52.16 -55.39 -15.41
C SER A 2 -51.22 -54.20 -15.21
N ASN A 3 -51.53 -53.23 -16.07
CA ASN A 3 -51.20 -51.81 -16.11
C ASN A 3 -52.04 -51.02 -15.07
N LYS A 4 -51.48 -49.90 -14.56
CA LYS A 4 -52.11 -48.68 -14.00
C LYS A 4 -50.98 -47.89 -13.32
N GLY A 5 -50.58 -46.69 -13.72
CA GLY A 5 -51.38 -45.54 -14.08
C GLY A 5 -51.32 -44.54 -12.92
N GLY A 6 -50.55 -43.45 -13.06
CA GLY A 6 -50.47 -42.40 -12.04
C GLY A 6 -49.40 -41.36 -12.35
N ARG A 7 -49.79 -40.32 -13.10
CA ARG A 7 -49.01 -39.09 -13.25
C ARG A 7 -48.94 -38.36 -11.90
N ALA A 8 -47.75 -37.96 -11.47
CA ALA A 8 -47.56 -36.88 -10.52
C ALA A 8 -46.46 -35.96 -11.06
N ALA A 9 -46.87 -34.74 -11.43
CA ALA A 9 -45.99 -33.63 -11.76
C ALA A 9 -45.54 -32.94 -10.47
N ALA A 10 -44.26 -32.60 -10.36
CA ALA A 10 -43.65 -31.58 -9.48
C ALA A 10 -42.16 -31.93 -9.28
N ILE A 11 -41.18 -31.05 -9.14
CA ILE A 11 -41.01 -29.60 -9.16
C ILE A 11 -39.50 -29.44 -9.44
N GLY A 12 -39.14 -28.50 -10.31
CA GLY A 12 -37.74 -28.21 -10.62
C GLY A 12 -36.99 -27.60 -9.45
N LEU A 13 -35.69 -27.92 -9.35
CA LEU A 13 -34.72 -27.17 -8.55
C LEU A 13 -33.47 -26.96 -9.42
N ALA A 14 -33.45 -25.83 -10.14
CA ALA A 14 -32.21 -25.32 -10.72
C ALA A 14 -31.41 -24.66 -9.59
N ALA A 15 -30.34 -25.31 -9.15
CA ALA A 15 -29.40 -24.73 -8.20
C ALA A 15 -28.61 -23.61 -8.90
N ILE A 16 -28.99 -22.36 -8.65
CA ILE A 16 -28.22 -21.19 -9.09
C ILE A 16 -27.04 -21.04 -8.13
N ALA A 17 -25.85 -21.41 -8.58
CA ALA A 17 -24.61 -21.12 -7.88
C ALA A 17 -24.38 -19.60 -7.91
N ALA A 18 -24.67 -18.92 -6.80
CA ALA A 18 -24.33 -17.52 -6.63
C ALA A 18 -22.80 -17.39 -6.55
N VAL A 19 -22.18 -16.97 -7.65
CA VAL A 19 -20.77 -16.56 -7.67
C VAL A 19 -20.70 -15.24 -6.91
N SER A 20 -20.29 -15.29 -5.64
CA SER A 20 -20.02 -14.10 -4.85
C SER A 20 -18.77 -13.39 -5.39
N SER A 21 -18.97 -12.52 -6.37
CA SER A 21 -17.95 -11.54 -6.77
C SER A 21 -17.84 -10.51 -5.64
N ALA A 22 -16.87 -10.70 -4.75
CA ALA A 22 -16.49 -9.65 -3.81
C ALA A 22 -16.13 -8.39 -4.62
N PRO A 23 -16.65 -7.21 -4.25
CA PRO A 23 -16.27 -5.98 -4.95
C PRO A 23 -14.77 -5.77 -4.75
N ALA A 24 -14.03 -5.72 -5.85
CA ALA A 24 -12.67 -5.21 -5.82
C ALA A 24 -12.77 -3.74 -5.39
N SER A 25 -12.42 -3.44 -4.15
CA SER A 25 -12.30 -2.05 -3.70
C SER A 25 -11.25 -1.37 -4.56
N ALA A 26 -11.69 -0.56 -5.52
CA ALA A 26 -10.84 0.35 -6.23
C ALA A 26 -10.11 1.20 -5.18
N ALA A 27 -8.79 1.12 -5.14
CA ALA A 27 -8.01 1.98 -4.28
C ALA A 27 -8.29 3.42 -4.72
N SER A 28 -9.01 4.19 -3.90
CA SER A 28 -9.17 5.62 -4.14
C SER A 28 -7.77 6.24 -4.06
N LEU A 29 -7.30 6.79 -5.18
CA LEU A 29 -6.11 7.62 -5.18
C LEU A 29 -6.31 8.74 -4.15
N PRO A 30 -5.28 9.16 -3.41
CA PRO A 30 -5.37 10.35 -2.58
C PRO A 30 -5.91 11.52 -3.42
N ASP A 31 -6.89 12.25 -2.86
CA ASP A 31 -7.45 13.48 -3.44
C ASP A 31 -6.33 14.38 -3.98
N ASP A 32 -6.47 14.89 -5.20
CA ASP A 32 -5.47 15.72 -5.86
C ASP A 32 -5.29 17.09 -5.16
N ARG A 33 -6.16 17.40 -4.20
CA ARG A 33 -6.07 18.57 -3.31
C ARG A 33 -5.46 18.27 -1.94
N ALA A 34 -5.17 17.01 -1.63
CA ALA A 34 -4.58 16.65 -0.35
C ALA A 34 -3.13 17.13 -0.27
N TRP A 35 -2.78 17.80 0.82
CA TRP A 35 -1.39 18.15 1.09
C TRP A 35 -0.62 16.88 1.44
N LEU A 36 0.55 16.71 0.83
CA LEU A 36 1.39 15.54 1.06
C LEU A 36 2.51 15.87 2.04
N VAL A 37 2.63 15.06 3.08
CA VAL A 37 3.74 15.13 4.04
C VAL A 37 4.77 14.08 3.67
N ARG A 38 6.03 14.50 3.53
CA ARG A 38 7.15 13.58 3.27
C ARG A 38 7.48 12.82 4.55
N MET A 39 7.20 11.52 4.55
CA MET A 39 7.34 10.68 5.74
C MET A 39 8.73 10.11 5.92
N LEU A 40 9.50 9.92 4.87
CA LEU A 40 10.91 9.56 4.99
C LEU A 40 11.66 9.91 3.70
N VAL A 41 12.98 9.87 3.81
CA VAL A 41 13.90 9.88 2.67
C VAL A 41 14.85 8.70 2.82
N CYS A 42 15.04 7.95 1.74
CA CYS A 42 16.13 7.01 1.59
C CYS A 42 17.08 7.49 0.49
N ASN A 43 18.34 7.10 0.55
CA ASN A 43 19.31 7.37 -0.51
C ASN A 43 19.85 6.05 -1.05
N ALA A 44 19.70 5.84 -2.35
CA ALA A 44 20.31 4.73 -3.07
C ALA A 44 21.16 5.29 -4.20
N GLU A 45 22.47 5.04 -4.18
CA GLU A 45 23.40 5.46 -5.25
C GLU A 45 23.30 6.96 -5.61
N GLY A 46 23.05 7.82 -4.61
CA GLY A 46 22.91 9.26 -4.80
C GLY A 46 21.53 9.72 -5.30
N VAL A 47 20.58 8.80 -5.50
CA VAL A 47 19.19 9.10 -5.85
C VAL A 47 18.34 9.12 -4.58
N PRO A 48 17.71 10.26 -4.23
CA PRO A 48 16.73 10.31 -3.15
C PRO A 48 15.48 9.52 -3.51
N ILE A 49 15.02 8.73 -2.54
CA ILE A 49 13.80 7.96 -2.59
C ILE A 49 12.90 8.47 -1.49
N GLU A 50 11.68 8.89 -1.81
CA GLU A 50 10.81 9.52 -0.83
C GLU A 50 9.46 8.83 -0.75
N LEU A 51 8.92 8.79 0.46
CA LEU A 51 7.55 8.33 0.72
C LEU A 51 6.74 9.46 1.28
N TYR A 52 5.51 9.57 0.80
CA TYR A 52 4.58 10.62 1.16
C TYR A 52 3.26 10.02 1.61
N LEU A 53 2.66 10.66 2.60
CA LEU A 53 1.30 10.38 3.06
C LEU A 53 0.44 11.66 3.00
N PRO A 54 -0.88 11.54 2.81
CA PRO A 54 -1.79 12.66 2.99
C PRO A 54 -1.73 13.20 4.41
N ASP A 55 -1.73 14.52 4.56
CA ASP A 55 -1.74 15.24 5.83
C ASP A 55 -2.88 14.79 6.76
N ALA A 56 -4.07 14.51 6.22
CA ALA A 56 -5.22 14.00 6.97
C ALA A 56 -4.96 12.65 7.65
N VAL A 57 -4.02 11.85 7.13
CA VAL A 57 -3.58 10.62 7.82
C VAL A 57 -2.68 11.00 9.00
N ILE A 58 -1.73 11.91 8.79
CA ILE A 58 -0.70 12.28 9.75
C ILE A 58 -1.28 13.03 10.95
N TYR A 59 -2.18 13.99 10.69
CA TYR A 59 -2.79 14.84 11.71
C TYR A 59 -4.11 14.29 12.26
N SER A 60 -4.50 13.07 11.90
CA SER A 60 -5.59 12.38 12.59
C SER A 60 -5.17 11.99 14.01
N ASP A 61 -6.12 11.93 14.94
CA ASP A 61 -5.87 11.56 16.35
C ASP A 61 -5.12 10.23 16.51
N GLN A 62 -5.24 9.34 15.53
CA GLN A 62 -4.61 8.02 15.54
C GLN A 62 -3.33 7.94 14.68
N GLY A 63 -3.04 8.96 13.87
CA GLY A 63 -1.95 8.95 12.90
C GLY A 63 -1.93 7.68 12.03
N MET A 64 -0.73 7.17 11.75
CA MET A 64 -0.54 5.82 11.23
C MET A 64 -0.67 4.78 12.35
N ALA A 65 -1.91 4.41 12.68
CA ALA A 65 -2.22 3.38 13.67
C ALA A 65 -1.62 2.01 13.31
N ALA A 66 -1.38 1.17 14.32
CA ALA A 66 -0.88 -0.19 14.13
C ALA A 66 -1.81 -1.01 13.22
N GLY A 67 -1.24 -1.70 12.23
CA GLY A 67 -2.00 -2.48 11.23
C GLY A 67 -2.73 -1.65 10.17
N ARG A 68 -2.72 -0.31 10.28
CA ARG A 68 -3.41 0.57 9.32
C ARG A 68 -2.71 0.53 7.98
N THR A 69 -3.49 0.36 6.92
CA THR A 69 -3.07 0.55 5.53
C THR A 69 -3.62 1.86 5.01
N VAL A 70 -2.79 2.65 4.35
CA VAL A 70 -3.19 3.91 3.70
C VAL A 70 -2.61 3.99 2.29
N ASN A 71 -3.28 4.73 1.41
CA ASN A 71 -2.72 5.09 0.11
C ASN A 71 -1.80 6.29 0.29
N GLY A 72 -0.61 6.21 -0.30
CA GLY A 72 0.39 7.27 -0.30
C GLY A 72 1.12 7.30 -1.64
N TYR A 73 2.23 8.01 -1.66
CA TYR A 73 3.07 8.11 -2.85
C TYR A 73 4.52 7.75 -2.54
N TYR A 74 5.14 7.12 -3.52
CA TYR A 74 6.57 6.82 -3.60
C TYR A 74 7.17 7.61 -4.75
N THR A 75 8.42 8.04 -4.64
CA THR A 75 9.10 8.66 -5.76
C THR A 75 10.60 8.43 -5.73
N LEU A 76 11.18 8.36 -6.92
CA LEU A 76 12.60 8.54 -7.17
C LEU A 76 12.81 9.99 -7.60
N ASP A 77 13.59 10.75 -6.84
CA ASP A 77 13.94 12.11 -7.22
C ASP A 77 15.12 12.08 -8.19
N LEU A 78 14.79 12.22 -9.48
CA LEU A 78 15.77 12.25 -10.57
C LEU A 78 15.93 13.68 -11.11
N SER A 79 15.62 14.69 -10.29
CA SER A 79 15.71 16.10 -10.67
C SER A 79 17.14 16.50 -11.01
N ASP A 80 18.14 15.97 -10.30
CA ASP A 80 19.56 16.23 -10.55
C ASP A 80 20.03 15.78 -11.94
N ILE A 81 19.28 14.89 -12.59
CA ILE A 81 19.52 14.45 -13.98
C ILE A 81 18.43 14.93 -14.95
N ASN A 82 17.69 15.98 -14.59
CA ASN A 82 16.64 16.61 -15.39
C ASN A 82 15.50 15.66 -15.79
N LYS A 83 15.24 14.60 -15.02
CA LYS A 83 14.11 13.67 -15.24
C LYS A 83 12.94 13.90 -14.28
N GLY A 84 13.09 14.84 -13.34
CA GLY A 84 12.05 15.24 -12.39
C GLY A 84 11.75 14.19 -11.32
N LYS A 85 10.57 14.32 -10.70
CA LYS A 85 10.14 13.55 -9.53
C LYS A 85 8.71 13.07 -9.70
N SER A 86 8.56 11.89 -10.31
CA SER A 86 7.23 11.31 -10.57
C SER A 86 6.69 10.65 -9.30
N LEU A 87 5.45 10.99 -8.92
CA LEU A 87 4.76 10.37 -7.79
C LEU A 87 4.07 9.08 -8.25
N GLU A 88 4.51 7.95 -7.71
CA GLU A 88 3.93 6.64 -7.96
C GLU A 88 3.02 6.25 -6.78
N PRO A 89 1.76 5.84 -7.00
CA PRO A 89 0.86 5.48 -5.92
C PRO A 89 1.29 4.16 -5.27
N VAL A 90 1.28 4.13 -3.94
CA VAL A 90 1.66 2.97 -3.13
C VAL A 90 0.66 2.72 -2.01
N ARG A 91 0.63 1.48 -1.51
CA ARG A 91 -0.04 1.13 -0.25
C ARG A 91 1.00 1.03 0.86
N ILE A 92 0.82 1.80 1.92
CA ILE A 92 1.73 1.83 3.08
C ILE A 92 0.99 1.25 4.27
N THR A 93 1.55 0.18 4.85
CA THR A 93 0.97 -0.53 5.99
C THR A 93 1.88 -0.40 7.21
N MET A 94 1.37 0.15 8.31
CA MET A 94 2.08 0.12 9.58
C MET A 94 2.01 -1.28 10.19
N SER A 95 3.14 -1.83 10.63
CA SER A 95 3.18 -3.09 11.37
C SER A 95 2.39 -3.02 12.68
N ALA A 96 1.91 -4.17 13.16
CA ALA A 96 1.16 -4.24 14.42
C ALA A 96 1.99 -3.79 15.64
N ASP A 97 3.30 -4.06 15.61
CA ASP A 97 4.25 -3.65 16.65
C ASP A 97 4.88 -2.27 16.39
N LYS A 98 4.46 -1.58 15.33
CA LYS A 98 4.96 -0.27 14.86
C LYS A 98 6.47 -0.23 14.60
N LYS A 99 7.14 -1.37 14.40
CA LYS A 99 8.60 -1.40 14.18
C LYS A 99 8.99 -1.16 12.73
N PHE A 100 8.11 -1.45 11.79
CA PHE A 100 8.33 -1.22 10.37
C PHE A 100 7.06 -0.77 9.64
N VAL A 101 7.25 -0.10 8.51
CA VAL A 101 6.20 0.11 7.50
C VAL A 101 6.45 -0.81 6.32
N THR A 102 5.38 -1.36 5.75
CA THR A 102 5.44 -2.14 4.50
C THR A 102 4.95 -1.25 3.37
N VAL A 103 5.78 -1.07 2.35
CA VAL A 103 5.47 -0.32 1.13
C VAL A 103 5.20 -1.28 0.00
N ASN A 104 3.99 -1.23 -0.55
CA ASN A 104 3.58 -2.04 -1.67
C ASN A 104 3.38 -1.16 -2.90
N GLN A 105 4.28 -1.34 -3.89
CA GLN A 105 4.24 -0.68 -5.21
C GLN A 105 3.36 -1.47 -6.18
N TYR A 106 2.08 -1.57 -5.84
CA TYR A 106 1.13 -2.48 -6.50
C TYR A 106 0.93 -2.21 -8.00
N THR A 107 1.17 -0.97 -8.46
CA THR A 107 1.08 -0.60 -9.88
C THR A 107 2.27 -1.10 -10.71
N ARG A 108 3.38 -1.46 -10.06
CA ARG A 108 4.62 -1.93 -10.73
C ARG A 108 4.85 -3.43 -10.59
N GLY A 109 4.01 -4.13 -9.82
CA GLY A 109 4.16 -5.57 -9.56
C GLY A 109 5.46 -5.92 -8.81
N LEU A 110 6.06 -4.96 -8.11
CA LEU A 110 7.28 -5.18 -7.35
C LEU A 110 6.96 -5.85 -6.00
N PRO A 111 7.89 -6.65 -5.43
CA PRO A 111 7.77 -7.13 -4.06
C PRO A 111 7.57 -5.96 -3.08
N SER A 112 6.82 -6.20 -2.01
CA SER A 112 6.66 -5.17 -0.98
C SER A 112 7.93 -5.02 -0.16
N THR A 113 8.28 -3.78 0.18
CA THR A 113 9.48 -3.44 0.95
C THR A 113 9.12 -3.18 2.40
N LYS A 114 9.85 -3.78 3.34
CA LYS A 114 9.73 -3.47 4.77
C LYS A 114 10.80 -2.45 5.15
N ILE A 115 10.38 -1.33 5.71
CA ILE A 115 11.27 -0.25 6.15
C ILE A 115 11.14 -0.10 7.65
N PRO A 116 12.23 -0.25 8.43
CA PRO A 116 12.18 0.01 9.87
C PRO A 116 11.77 1.47 10.15
N VAL A 117 10.91 1.68 11.14
CA VAL A 117 10.42 3.03 11.49
C VAL A 117 11.55 3.95 11.95
N GLY A 118 12.57 3.41 12.64
CA GLY A 118 13.77 4.18 13.00
C GLY A 118 14.77 4.41 11.85
N GLY A 119 14.44 3.99 10.62
CA GLY A 119 15.35 3.99 9.49
C GLY A 119 16.28 2.78 9.45
N GLY A 120 17.07 2.67 8.39
CA GLY A 120 17.94 1.52 8.15
C GLY A 120 18.23 1.28 6.67
N MET A 121 18.93 0.18 6.39
CA MET A 121 19.21 -0.26 5.03
C MET A 121 18.05 -1.12 4.50
N VAL A 122 17.54 -0.80 3.32
CA VAL A 122 16.43 -1.53 2.69
C VAL A 122 16.64 -1.71 1.19
N ASP A 123 15.94 -2.68 0.61
CA ASP A 123 15.86 -2.87 -0.83
C ASP A 123 14.43 -2.56 -1.32
N PHE A 124 14.29 -1.56 -2.20
CA PHE A 124 12.99 -1.22 -2.82
C PHE A 124 12.73 -1.98 -4.11
N ASP A 125 13.78 -2.16 -4.92
CA ASP A 125 13.79 -2.95 -6.14
C ASP A 125 15.19 -3.58 -6.26
N GLN A 126 15.25 -4.86 -6.57
CA GLN A 126 16.52 -5.56 -6.81
C GLN A 126 17.28 -5.05 -8.04
N ARG A 127 16.78 -4.07 -8.80
CA ARG A 127 17.44 -3.53 -10.00
C ARG A 127 17.97 -2.11 -9.82
N PHE A 128 17.27 -1.28 -9.07
CA PHE A 128 17.50 0.18 -9.09
C PHE A 128 17.63 0.82 -7.71
N ALA A 129 17.34 0.08 -6.63
CA ALA A 129 17.30 0.64 -5.28
C ALA A 129 17.68 -0.41 -4.25
N ARG A 130 18.87 -1.01 -4.44
CA ARG A 130 19.50 -1.89 -3.45
C ARG A 130 20.25 -1.05 -2.41
N ASN A 131 20.32 -1.54 -1.18
CA ASN A 131 21.06 -0.91 -0.10
C ASN A 131 20.69 0.58 0.09
N ALA A 132 19.41 0.91 -0.06
CA ALA A 132 18.93 2.26 0.16
C ALA A 132 19.00 2.59 1.66
N LYS A 133 19.74 3.64 2.02
CA LYS A 133 19.83 4.10 3.41
C LYS A 133 18.67 5.02 3.73
N CYS A 134 17.69 4.53 4.47
CA CYS A 134 16.52 5.28 4.92
C CYS A 134 16.76 5.98 6.25
N GLY A 135 16.31 7.23 6.34
CA GLY A 135 16.09 7.91 7.61
C GLY A 135 14.82 7.42 8.33
N PRO A 136 14.55 7.96 9.52
CA PRO A 136 13.37 7.60 10.28
C PRO A 136 12.07 8.01 9.59
N PHE A 137 11.01 7.25 9.87
CA PHE A 137 9.66 7.58 9.47
C PHE A 137 9.12 8.69 10.38
N GLN A 138 8.92 9.88 9.79
CA GLN A 138 8.48 11.09 10.50
C GLN A 138 7.22 10.83 11.32
N HIS A 139 7.11 11.52 12.46
CA HIS A 139 5.96 11.43 13.37
C HIS A 139 5.65 10.04 13.95
N GLN A 140 6.49 9.03 13.70
CA GLN A 140 6.39 7.69 14.30
C GLN A 140 7.70 7.26 14.98
N ASP A 141 8.81 7.93 14.72
CA ASP A 141 10.05 7.78 15.50
C ASP A 141 9.95 8.57 16.83
N PRO A 142 10.09 7.91 17.99
CA PRO A 142 10.11 8.59 19.29
C PRO A 142 11.28 9.58 19.47
N ASN A 143 12.29 9.58 18.60
CA ASN A 143 13.42 10.51 18.62
C ASN A 143 13.34 11.59 17.52
N TYR A 144 12.24 11.67 16.78
CA TYR A 144 12.11 12.66 15.72
C TYR A 144 12.19 14.08 16.29
N ALA A 145 13.22 14.83 15.88
CA ALA A 145 13.61 16.19 16.31
C ALA A 145 14.53 16.34 17.55
N ASN A 146 15.14 15.26 18.05
CA ASN A 146 16.27 15.35 19.00
C ASN A 146 17.63 15.34 18.30
#